data_AF-A0AAN7BX91-F1
#
_entry.id   AF-A0AAN7BX91-F1
#
_cell.length_a   1.000
_cell.length_b   1.000
_cell.length_c   1.000
_cell.angle_alpha   90.00
_cell.angle_beta   90.00
_cell.angle_gamma   90.00
#
_symmetry.space_group_name_H-M   'P 1'
#
loop_
_entity.id
_entity.type
_entity.pdbx_description
1 polymer ?
#
loop_
_entity_poly.entity_id
_entity_poly.type
_entity_poly.pdbx_seq_one_letter_code
_entity_poly.pdbx_strand_id
1 'polypeptide(L)'
;MPTYLARAFRWHRQSIIIHCIVQNLDDCSPNWISSPSASACILQSFSSLYNFPPPATTTAPFTLVEEYDPCDLSSDSAPYAYVADHVVKIDLSCDVADEIKKYDDGKQEGLLEKLRDEIEKGEKVKWYVIVCGDEERGWPGKDEDEEGEEDEEGDEEQVEREKGGD
;
A
#
# COMPACT_ATOMS: atom_id res chain seq x y z
N MET A 1 2.26 -2.71 15.87
CA MET A 1 1.31 -3.51 15.08
C MET A 1 -0.08 -2.90 15.17
N PRO A 2 -0.40 -1.91 14.32
CA PRO A 2 -1.74 -1.35 14.28
C PRO A 2 -2.77 -2.40 13.84
N THR A 3 -3.87 -2.47 14.56
CA THR A 3 -5.02 -3.28 14.16
C THR A 3 -6.11 -2.36 13.68
N TYR A 4 -6.80 -2.71 12.60
CA TYR A 4 -7.88 -1.93 12.05
C TYR A 4 -9.18 -2.72 12.03
N LEU A 5 -10.28 -2.04 12.35
CA LEU A 5 -11.62 -2.48 11.97
C LEU A 5 -11.94 -1.85 10.63
N ALA A 6 -12.24 -2.67 9.62
CA ALA A 6 -12.53 -2.18 8.28
C ALA A 6 -13.74 -2.86 7.65
N ARG A 7 -14.56 -2.07 6.95
CA ARG A 7 -15.54 -2.60 6.00
C ARG A 7 -14.87 -2.68 4.64
N ALA A 8 -14.64 -3.89 4.17
CA ALA A 8 -13.79 -4.11 3.00
C ALA A 8 -14.22 -5.34 2.19
N PHE A 9 -13.63 -5.50 1.02
CA PHE A 9 -13.55 -6.78 0.33
C PHE A 9 -12.08 -7.17 0.14
N ARG A 10 -11.83 -8.46 -0.05
CA ARG A 10 -10.49 -8.98 -0.33
C ARG A 10 -10.15 -8.76 -1.79
N TRP A 11 -9.01 -8.13 -2.03
CA TRP A 11 -8.43 -7.98 -3.36
C TRP A 11 -7.22 -8.91 -3.46
N HIS A 12 -7.29 -9.88 -4.36
CA HIS A 12 -6.29 -10.92 -4.44
C HIS A 12 -4.98 -10.37 -5.00
N ARG A 13 -3.83 -10.86 -4.48
CA ARG A 13 -2.51 -10.39 -4.92
C ARG A 13 -2.31 -10.50 -6.42
N GLN A 14 -2.79 -11.58 -7.04
CA GLN A 14 -2.71 -11.77 -8.48
C GLN A 14 -3.48 -10.67 -9.24
N SER A 15 -4.67 -10.31 -8.78
CA SER A 15 -5.48 -9.23 -9.35
C SER A 15 -4.83 -7.85 -9.16
N ILE A 16 -4.19 -7.61 -8.02
CA ILE A 16 -3.42 -6.39 -7.73
C ILE A 16 -2.27 -6.25 -8.72
N ILE A 17 -1.46 -7.30 -8.88
CA ILE A 17 -0.33 -7.32 -9.82
C ILE A 17 -0.81 -7.05 -11.25
N ILE A 18 -1.88 -7.73 -11.68
CA ILE A 18 -2.47 -7.52 -13.01
C ILE A 18 -2.94 -6.07 -13.18
N HIS A 19 -3.60 -5.50 -12.17
CA HIS A 19 -4.07 -4.12 -12.22
C HIS A 19 -2.89 -3.13 -12.38
N CYS A 20 -1.84 -3.27 -11.57
CA CYS A 20 -0.64 -2.44 -11.67
C CYS A 20 0.00 -2.51 -13.06
N ILE A 21 0.11 -3.71 -13.65
CA ILE A 21 0.68 -3.89 -15.00
C ILE A 21 -0.21 -3.29 -16.08
N VAL A 22 -1.52 -3.56 -16.05
CA VAL A 22 -2.46 -3.11 -17.09
C VAL A 22 -2.62 -1.59 -17.08
N GLN A 23 -2.60 -0.98 -15.90
CA GLN A 23 -2.71 0.46 -15.74
C GLN A 23 -1.37 1.19 -15.81
N ASN A 24 -0.27 0.45 -15.99
CA ASN A 24 1.09 0.98 -16.12
C ASN A 24 1.47 1.88 -14.93
N LEU A 25 1.26 1.36 -13.72
CA LEU A 25 1.52 2.07 -12.46
C LEU A 25 3.00 1.90 -12.07
N ASP A 26 3.83 2.87 -12.39
CA ASP A 26 5.28 2.82 -12.10
C ASP A 26 5.59 3.01 -10.60
N ASP A 27 4.79 3.80 -9.89
CA ASP A 27 4.97 4.10 -8.46
C ASP A 27 4.18 3.15 -7.53
N CYS A 28 3.61 2.05 -8.05
CA CYS A 28 2.96 1.04 -7.20
C CYS A 28 3.95 -0.06 -6.83
N SER A 29 4.03 -0.39 -5.53
CA SER A 29 4.58 -1.67 -5.11
C SER A 29 3.43 -2.68 -4.98
N PRO A 30 3.28 -3.64 -5.91
CA PRO A 30 2.20 -4.60 -5.83
C PRO A 30 2.34 -5.57 -4.67
N ASN A 31 3.51 -5.62 -4.00
CA ASN A 31 3.78 -6.42 -2.81
C ASN A 31 3.65 -5.62 -1.50
N TRP A 32 3.38 -4.31 -1.58
CA TRP A 32 3.16 -3.46 -0.41
C TRP A 32 2.23 -2.29 -0.75
N ILE A 33 0.93 -2.57 -0.80
CA ILE A 33 -0.05 -1.60 -1.29
C ILE A 33 -0.42 -0.52 -0.26
N SER A 34 -0.14 -0.78 1.01
CA SER A 34 -0.41 0.18 2.11
C SER A 34 0.63 1.30 2.21
N SER A 35 1.72 1.24 1.45
CA SER A 35 2.67 2.36 1.40
C SER A 35 1.99 3.64 0.89
N PRO A 36 2.36 4.84 1.39
CA PRO A 36 1.72 6.09 0.97
C PRO A 36 1.79 6.34 -0.54
N SER A 37 2.92 6.00 -1.17
CA SER A 37 3.11 6.14 -2.62
C SER A 37 2.23 5.17 -3.42
N ALA A 38 2.26 3.87 -3.10
CA ALA A 38 1.47 2.88 -3.83
C ALA A 38 -0.04 3.11 -3.64
N SER A 39 -0.47 3.41 -2.42
CA SER A 39 -1.87 3.68 -2.11
C SER A 39 -2.39 4.90 -2.88
N ALA A 40 -1.65 6.01 -2.88
CA ALA A 40 -2.02 7.20 -3.66
C ALA A 40 -2.11 6.89 -5.16
N CYS A 41 -1.12 6.18 -5.71
CA CYS A 41 -1.07 5.81 -7.13
C CYS A 41 -2.29 4.96 -7.54
N ILE A 42 -2.60 3.91 -6.76
CA ILE A 42 -3.73 3.01 -7.05
C ILE A 42 -5.08 3.73 -6.89
N LEU A 43 -5.27 4.51 -5.83
CA LEU A 43 -6.52 5.23 -5.60
C LEU A 43 -6.77 6.31 -6.65
N GLN A 44 -5.70 6.95 -7.15
CA GLN A 44 -5.78 7.86 -8.28
C GLN A 44 -6.21 7.14 -9.56
N SER A 45 -5.62 5.98 -9.84
CA SER A 45 -6.03 5.10 -10.95
C SER A 45 -7.52 4.75 -10.88
N PHE A 46 -8.02 4.32 -9.72
CA PHE A 46 -9.45 4.02 -9.52
C PHE A 46 -10.34 5.21 -9.80
N SER A 47 -9.95 6.40 -9.33
CA SER A 47 -10.70 7.63 -9.55
C SER A 47 -10.79 7.97 -11.03
N SER A 48 -9.69 7.78 -11.79
CA SER A 48 -9.64 8.00 -13.23
C SER A 48 -10.43 6.96 -14.04
N LEU A 49 -10.33 5.67 -13.71
CA LEU A 49 -10.92 4.59 -14.49
C LEU A 49 -12.43 4.45 -14.32
N TYR A 50 -12.91 4.61 -13.08
CA TYR A 50 -14.29 4.32 -12.73
C TYR A 50 -15.15 5.56 -12.53
N ASN A 51 -14.56 6.74 -12.80
CA ASN A 51 -15.20 8.05 -12.72
C ASN A 51 -15.94 8.23 -11.39
N PHE A 52 -15.24 7.95 -10.29
CA PHE A 52 -15.78 8.20 -8.96
C PHE A 52 -15.89 9.71 -8.73
N PRO A 53 -16.92 10.17 -8.01
CA PRO A 53 -17.04 11.59 -7.70
C PRO A 53 -15.77 12.04 -6.95
N PRO A 54 -15.26 13.26 -7.22
CA PRO A 54 -14.18 13.81 -6.41
C PRO A 54 -14.62 13.76 -4.95
N PRO A 55 -13.72 13.37 -4.02
CA PRO A 55 -14.11 13.20 -2.64
C PRO A 55 -14.68 14.52 -2.12
N ALA A 56 -15.86 14.45 -1.52
CA ALA A 56 -16.49 15.62 -0.89
C ALA A 56 -15.67 16.15 0.31
N THR A 57 -14.69 15.34 0.75
CA THR A 57 -13.76 15.55 1.85
C THR A 57 -12.32 15.59 1.33
N THR A 58 -11.38 16.11 2.12
CA THR A 58 -9.95 16.11 1.79
C THR A 58 -9.35 14.70 1.66
N THR A 59 -10.00 13.68 2.22
CA THR A 59 -9.56 12.28 2.20
C THR A 59 -10.12 11.48 1.03
N ALA A 60 -9.31 10.56 0.50
CA ALA A 60 -9.72 9.63 -0.55
C ALA A 60 -10.95 8.78 -0.12
N PRO A 61 -11.82 8.38 -1.07
CA PRO A 61 -13.04 7.63 -0.76
C PRO A 61 -12.78 6.18 -0.31
N PHE A 62 -11.58 5.66 -0.56
CA PHE A 62 -11.18 4.32 -0.16
C PHE A 62 -9.80 4.34 0.50
N THR A 63 -9.55 3.33 1.31
CA THR A 63 -8.26 3.08 1.98
C THR A 63 -7.81 1.66 1.65
N LEU A 64 -6.51 1.49 1.39
CA LEU A 64 -5.89 0.20 1.13
C LEU A 64 -5.17 -0.30 2.38
N VAL A 65 -5.55 -1.48 2.85
CA VAL A 65 -5.02 -2.07 4.08
C VAL A 65 -4.50 -3.47 3.77
N GLU A 66 -3.32 -3.83 4.26
CA GLU A 66 -2.69 -5.12 4.02
C GLU A 66 -2.43 -5.85 5.34
N GLU A 67 -2.72 -7.15 5.38
CA GLU A 67 -2.30 -7.99 6.50
C GLU A 67 -0.78 -8.15 6.47
N TYR A 68 -0.12 -8.00 7.62
CA TYR A 68 1.30 -8.26 7.73
C TYR A 68 1.61 -8.85 9.11
N ASP A 69 2.25 -10.01 9.13
CA ASP A 69 2.79 -10.60 10.34
C ASP A 69 4.32 -10.56 10.26
N PRO A 70 5.01 -9.73 11.05
CA PRO A 70 6.47 -9.65 11.02
C PRO A 70 7.15 -10.95 11.49
N CYS A 71 6.43 -11.85 12.16
CA CYS A 71 6.95 -13.15 12.54
C CYS A 71 6.89 -14.18 11.40
N ASP A 72 6.10 -13.92 10.36
CA ASP A 72 5.98 -14.79 9.18
C ASP A 72 7.00 -14.40 8.11
N LEU A 73 8.13 -15.10 8.11
CA LEU A 73 9.19 -14.93 7.11
C LEU A 73 9.03 -15.84 5.89
N SER A 74 7.90 -16.54 5.76
CA SER A 74 7.68 -17.49 4.65
C SER A 74 7.29 -16.80 3.34
N SER A 75 6.77 -15.58 3.43
CA SER A 75 6.31 -14.79 2.28
C SER A 75 6.62 -13.31 2.49
N ASP A 76 7.02 -12.63 1.42
CA ASP A 76 7.26 -11.19 1.46
C ASP A 76 5.96 -10.35 1.44
N SER A 77 4.81 -10.98 1.27
CA SER A 77 3.52 -10.27 1.24
C SER A 77 2.34 -11.19 1.53
N ALA A 78 1.24 -10.64 2.03
CA ALA A 78 0.02 -11.39 2.25
C ALA A 78 -0.65 -11.80 0.90
N PRO A 79 -1.38 -12.92 0.87
CA PRO A 79 -2.04 -13.40 -0.36
C PRO A 79 -3.19 -12.49 -0.83
N TYR A 80 -3.73 -11.66 0.05
CA TYR A 80 -4.78 -10.70 -0.24
C TYR A 80 -4.51 -9.40 0.52
N ALA A 81 -5.02 -8.31 -0.04
CA ALA A 81 -5.13 -7.04 0.64
C ALA A 81 -6.60 -6.61 0.67
N TYR A 82 -6.88 -5.52 1.38
CA TYR A 82 -8.24 -5.06 1.64
C TYR A 82 -8.44 -3.67 1.04
N VAL A 83 -9.51 -3.55 0.26
CA VAL A 83 -10.00 -2.25 -0.20
C VAL A 83 -11.20 -1.90 0.66
N ALA A 84 -11.08 -0.81 1.41
CA ALA A 84 -12.06 -0.42 2.42
C ALA A 84 -12.61 0.98 2.14
N ASP A 85 -13.90 1.18 2.40
CA ASP A 85 -14.53 2.52 2.42
C ASP A 85 -14.54 3.12 3.84
N HIS A 86 -14.51 2.27 4.87
CA HIS A 86 -14.44 2.67 6.27
C HIS A 86 -13.34 1.91 6.99
N VAL A 87 -12.40 2.65 7.60
CA VAL A 87 -11.26 2.08 8.34
C VAL A 87 -11.08 2.84 9.65
N VAL A 88 -10.98 2.10 10.75
CA VAL A 88 -10.78 2.64 12.09
C VAL A 88 -9.62 1.92 12.74
N LYS A 89 -8.60 2.67 13.16
CA LYS A 89 -7.47 2.16 13.94
C LYS A 89 -7.94 1.81 15.35
N ILE A 90 -7.59 0.61 15.81
CA ILE A 90 -7.88 0.09 17.14
C ILE A 90 -6.59 0.12 17.95
N ASP A 91 -6.52 0.99 18.95
CA ASP A 91 -5.36 1.05 19.85
C ASP A 91 -5.51 0.07 21.03
N LEU A 92 -6.66 0.09 21.72
CA LEU A 92 -6.93 -0.79 22.87
C LEU A 92 -8.14 -1.71 22.64
N SER A 93 -9.29 -1.12 22.31
CA SER A 93 -10.52 -1.85 21.99
C SER A 93 -11.50 -0.90 21.29
N CYS A 94 -12.43 -1.44 20.50
CA CYS A 94 -13.52 -0.68 19.89
C CYS A 94 -14.84 -1.46 20.02
N ASP A 95 -15.95 -0.75 20.18
CA ASP A 95 -17.28 -1.35 20.06
C ASP A 95 -17.65 -1.44 18.57
N VAL A 96 -17.76 -2.68 18.08
CA VAL A 96 -18.05 -2.96 16.67
C VAL A 96 -19.46 -2.51 16.30
N ALA A 97 -20.44 -2.64 17.20
CA ALA A 97 -21.83 -2.26 16.90
C ALA A 97 -21.99 -0.75 16.77
N ASP A 98 -21.31 0.01 17.64
CA ASP A 98 -21.30 1.47 17.54
C ASP A 98 -20.62 1.94 16.25
N GLU A 99 -19.53 1.29 15.84
CA GLU A 99 -18.82 1.67 14.62
C GLU A 99 -19.62 1.34 13.35
N ILE A 100 -20.31 0.19 13.32
CA ILE A 100 -21.26 -0.15 12.26
C ILE A 100 -22.36 0.91 12.15
N LYS A 101 -22.89 1.35 13.30
CA LYS A 101 -23.95 2.37 13.32
C LYS A 101 -23.47 3.71 12.76
N LYS A 102 -22.27 4.17 13.15
CA LYS A 102 -21.67 5.40 12.61
C LYS A 102 -21.48 5.30 11.10
N TYR A 103 -21.05 4.14 10.62
CA TYR A 103 -20.92 3.89 9.20
C TYR A 103 -22.28 3.99 8.50
N ASP A 104 -23.32 3.33 9.02
CA ASP A 104 -24.66 3.35 8.43
C ASP A 104 -25.27 4.76 8.38
N ASP A 105 -25.00 5.61 9.38
CA ASP A 105 -25.47 7.01 9.41
C ASP A 105 -24.79 7.90 8.33
N GLY A 106 -23.56 7.56 7.92
CA GLY A 106 -22.76 8.32 6.95
C GLY A 106 -22.55 7.64 5.61
N LYS A 107 -23.22 6.52 5.36
CA LYS A 107 -22.92 5.60 4.27
C LYS A 107 -23.13 6.21 2.89
N GLN A 108 -22.12 6.09 2.02
CA GLN A 108 -22.30 6.24 0.58
C GLN A 108 -22.69 4.89 -0.03
N GLU A 109 -23.98 4.70 -0.26
CA GLU A 109 -24.49 3.40 -0.71
C GLU A 109 -23.93 2.98 -2.08
N GLY A 110 -23.39 1.76 -2.14
CA GLY A 110 -23.08 1.06 -3.39
C GLY A 110 -21.74 1.42 -4.03
N LEU A 111 -20.99 2.38 -3.49
CA LEU A 111 -19.72 2.81 -4.11
C LEU A 111 -18.65 1.72 -4.01
N LEU A 112 -18.49 1.11 -2.83
CA LEU A 112 -17.55 0.02 -2.60
C LEU A 112 -17.95 -1.23 -3.38
N GLU A 113 -19.24 -1.54 -3.43
CA GLU A 113 -19.78 -2.66 -4.19
C GLU A 113 -19.55 -2.49 -5.70
N LYS A 114 -19.71 -1.27 -6.23
CA LYS A 114 -19.41 -0.96 -7.63
C LYS A 114 -17.92 -1.14 -7.93
N LEU A 115 -17.04 -0.63 -7.07
CA LEU A 115 -15.59 -0.82 -7.25
C LEU A 115 -15.23 -2.31 -7.24
N ARG A 116 -15.76 -3.07 -6.28
CA ARG A 116 -15.56 -4.51 -6.19
C ARG A 116 -15.99 -5.23 -7.46
N ASP A 117 -17.16 -4.91 -8.00
CA ASP A 117 -17.68 -5.56 -9.20
C ASP A 117 -16.83 -5.30 -10.45
N GLU A 118 -16.03 -4.23 -10.46
CA GLU A 118 -15.07 -3.94 -11.51
C GLU A 118 -13.73 -4.65 -11.32
N ILE A 119 -13.17 -4.66 -10.09
CA ILE A 119 -11.80 -5.14 -9.85
C ILE A 119 -11.70 -6.59 -9.35
N GLU A 120 -12.70 -7.09 -8.63
CA GLU A 120 -12.69 -8.42 -8.01
C GLU A 120 -14.11 -9.01 -7.93
N LYS A 121 -14.58 -9.51 -9.08
CA LYS A 121 -15.94 -10.04 -9.23
C LYS A 121 -16.16 -11.26 -8.34
N GLY A 122 -17.24 -11.23 -7.57
CA GLY A 122 -17.71 -12.37 -6.79
C GLY A 122 -17.28 -12.36 -5.32
N GLU A 123 -16.41 -11.45 -4.90
CA GLU A 123 -16.07 -11.31 -3.48
C GLU A 123 -17.23 -10.64 -2.70
N LYS A 124 -17.22 -10.80 -1.39
CA LYS A 124 -18.25 -10.21 -0.53
C LYS A 124 -17.66 -9.10 0.31
N VAL A 125 -18.32 -7.94 0.31
CA VAL A 125 -18.03 -6.87 1.27
C VAL A 125 -18.45 -7.36 2.66
N LYS A 126 -17.51 -7.33 3.61
CA LYS A 126 -17.71 -7.74 5.00
C LYS A 126 -16.93 -6.82 5.92
N TRP A 127 -17.17 -6.98 7.22
CA TRP A 127 -16.33 -6.40 8.26
C TRP A 127 -15.16 -7.32 8.57
N TYR A 128 -13.96 -6.75 8.63
CA TYR A 128 -12.72 -7.42 8.94
C TYR A 128 -12.00 -6.73 10.10
N VAL A 129 -11.36 -7.53 10.94
CA VAL A 129 -10.32 -7.05 11.85
C VAL A 129 -9.00 -7.41 11.21
N ILE A 130 -8.25 -6.39 10.81
CA ILE A 130 -7.02 -6.54 10.02
C ILE A 130 -5.86 -6.17 10.93
N VAL A 131 -4.96 -7.12 11.15
CA VAL A 131 -3.71 -6.86 11.85
C VAL A 131 -2.69 -6.46 10.79
N CYS A 132 -2.36 -5.18 10.77
CA CYS A 132 -1.22 -4.69 10.05
C CYS A 132 -0.02 -4.82 11.00
N GLY A 133 1.00 -5.55 10.59
CA GLY A 133 2.33 -5.35 11.14
C GLY A 133 2.76 -3.89 10.90
N ASP A 134 3.92 -3.51 11.42
CA ASP A 134 4.32 -2.10 11.48
C ASP A 134 4.09 -1.30 10.17
N GLU A 135 3.65 -0.04 10.30
CA GLU A 135 3.45 0.88 9.16
C GLU A 135 4.79 1.16 8.46
N GLU A 136 5.90 1.04 9.20
CA GLU A 136 7.26 1.14 8.67
C GLU A 136 7.86 -0.23 8.37
N ARG A 137 7.99 -0.52 7.08
CA ARG A 137 8.71 -1.69 6.57
C ARG A 137 10.19 -1.34 6.36
N GLY A 138 10.89 -1.00 7.44
CA GLY A 138 12.35 -0.81 7.44
C GLY A 138 13.09 -2.15 7.35
N TRP A 139 14.23 -2.19 6.66
CA TRP A 139 15.14 -3.33 6.79
C TRP A 139 15.75 -3.29 8.19
N PRO A 140 15.72 -4.38 8.98
CA PRO A 140 16.39 -4.40 10.27
C PRO A 140 17.89 -4.17 10.06
N GLY A 141 18.39 -3.02 10.51
CA GLY A 141 19.80 -2.62 10.37
C GLY A 141 20.04 -1.29 9.67
N LYS A 142 19.00 -0.57 9.23
CA LYS A 142 19.14 0.84 8.87
C LYS A 142 18.87 1.69 10.10
N ASP A 143 19.86 1.79 10.99
CA ASP A 143 19.86 2.84 12.01
C ASP A 143 19.88 4.19 11.27
N GLU A 144 19.05 5.14 11.71
CA GLU A 144 18.88 6.45 11.07
C GLU A 144 20.13 7.36 11.14
N ASP A 145 21.26 6.81 11.61
CA ASP A 145 22.52 7.51 11.86
C ASP A 145 23.65 7.19 10.85
N GLU A 146 23.44 6.34 9.84
CA GLU A 146 24.42 6.18 8.75
C GLU A 146 24.30 7.34 7.74
N GLU A 147 24.88 8.49 8.12
CA GLU A 147 25.26 9.56 7.21
C GLU A 147 26.04 8.96 6.03
N GLY A 148 25.60 9.27 4.81
CA GLY A 148 26.19 8.73 3.59
C GLY A 148 27.69 9.04 3.51
N GLU A 149 28.51 7.99 3.54
CA GLU A 149 29.88 8.10 3.06
C GLU A 149 29.81 8.32 1.53
N GLU A 150 30.26 9.50 1.12
CA GLU A 150 30.44 9.86 -0.28
C GLU A 150 31.55 8.97 -0.86
N ASP A 151 31.20 8.09 -1.80
CA ASP A 151 32.18 7.34 -2.60
C ASP A 151 32.92 8.32 -3.54
N GLU A 152 33.97 8.98 -3.03
CA GLU A 152 35.02 9.58 -3.86
C GLU A 152 35.87 8.45 -4.49
N GLU A 153 35.51 8.01 -5.69
CA GLU A 153 36.44 7.23 -6.52
C GLU A 153 37.57 8.13 -7.02
N GLY A 154 38.69 8.10 -6.31
CA GLY A 154 39.96 8.65 -6.74
C GLY A 154 40.60 7.80 -7.84
N ASP A 155 40.79 8.39 -9.01
CA ASP A 155 41.58 7.80 -10.10
C ASP A 155 42.93 8.54 -10.19
N GLU A 156 43.95 7.97 -9.56
CA GLU A 156 45.36 8.31 -9.82
C GLU A 156 46.20 7.02 -9.94
N GLU A 157 46.60 6.67 -11.17
CA GLU A 157 47.88 5.98 -11.37
C GLU A 157 48.59 6.51 -12.64
N GLN A 158 49.58 7.38 -12.43
CA GLN A 158 50.63 7.69 -13.39
C GLN A 158 51.74 6.63 -13.28
N VAL A 159 52.28 6.13 -14.41
CA VAL A 159 53.75 5.94 -14.55
C VAL A 159 54.19 6.14 -16.02
N GLU A 160 55.08 7.12 -16.20
CA GLU A 160 55.86 7.42 -17.42
C GLU A 160 57.06 6.46 -17.63
N ARG A 161 57.47 6.29 -18.91
CA ARG A 161 58.86 6.25 -19.45
C ARG A 161 58.80 5.65 -20.88
N GLU A 162 59.54 6.05 -21.91
CA GLU A 162 60.65 7.00 -22.07
C GLU A 162 60.88 7.28 -23.58
N LYS A 163 61.78 8.21 -23.87
CA LYS A 163 62.08 8.94 -25.13
C LYS A 163 62.68 8.15 -26.32
N GLY A 164 62.55 8.76 -27.50
CA GLY A 164 63.44 8.69 -28.69
C GLY A 164 62.62 8.56 -29.99
N GLY A 165 62.66 9.39 -31.03
CA GLY A 165 63.71 10.26 -31.55
C GLY A 165 64.12 9.74 -32.94
N ASP A 166 63.55 10.30 -34.02
CA ASP A 166 64.18 10.61 -35.32
C ASP A 166 63.26 11.56 -36.11
#